data_AF-A0A4Q5TPC5-F1
#
_entry.id   AF-A0A4Q5TPC5-F1
#
_cell.length_a   1.000
_cell.length_b   1.000
_cell.length_c   1.000
_cell.angle_alpha   90.00
_cell.angle_beta   90.00
_cell.angle_gamma   90.00
#
_symmetry.space_group_name_H-M   'P 1'
#
loop_
_entity.id
_entity.type
_entity.pdbx_description
1 polymer ?
#
loop_
_entity_poly.entity_id
_entity_poly.type
_entity_poly.pdbx_seq_one_letter_code
_entity_poly.pdbx_strand_id
1 'polypeptide(L)'
;MLQRKREIKLFDPALLGTAVKQSFVKLHPGALVKNPVMFTVEIGTAVMLVVVMVQLATGDLTQGQLWYNMTIFSILFLTVLFANFAEALAEARGKAQAESLRRTREETPAKKLNDTAAGFGG
;
A
#
# COMPACT_ATOMS: atom_id res chain seq x y z
N MET A 1 32.04 -21.72 -12.18
CA MET A 1 31.53 -20.43 -11.66
C MET A 1 30.10 -20.63 -11.19
N LEU A 2 29.86 -20.70 -9.88
CA LEU A 2 28.52 -20.85 -9.33
C LEU A 2 27.76 -19.53 -9.51
N GLN A 3 26.78 -19.51 -10.41
CA GLN A 3 25.86 -18.38 -10.52
C GLN A 3 25.10 -18.26 -9.20
N ARG A 4 25.49 -17.28 -8.38
CA ARG A 4 24.75 -16.90 -7.17
C ARG A 4 23.41 -16.33 -7.64
N LYS A 5 22.36 -17.16 -7.58
CA LYS A 5 20.97 -16.77 -7.82
C LYS A 5 20.70 -15.57 -6.91
N ARG A 6 20.65 -14.37 -7.48
CA ARG A 6 20.35 -13.15 -6.75
C ARG A 6 18.88 -13.26 -6.37
N GLU A 7 18.60 -13.77 -5.18
CA GLU A 7 17.26 -13.76 -4.62
C GLU A 7 16.80 -12.31 -4.64
N ILE A 8 15.83 -12.02 -5.51
CA ILE A 8 15.06 -10.78 -5.43
C ILE A 8 14.41 -10.85 -4.06
N LYS A 9 14.94 -10.08 -3.09
CA LYS A 9 14.37 -9.97 -1.75
C LYS A 9 13.03 -9.27 -1.91
N LEU A 10 11.99 -10.06 -2.20
CA LEU A 10 10.59 -9.64 -2.32
C LEU A 10 10.08 -9.00 -1.03
N PHE A 11 10.83 -9.16 0.05
CA PHE A 11 10.62 -8.64 1.39
C PHE A 11 11.87 -7.89 1.81
N ASP A 12 12.08 -6.69 1.29
CA ASP A 12 13.06 -5.80 1.88
C ASP A 12 12.49 -5.30 3.22
N PRO A 13 13.10 -5.64 4.37
CA PRO A 13 12.59 -5.23 5.68
C PRO A 13 12.48 -3.70 5.82
N ALA A 14 13.29 -2.92 5.09
CA ALA A 14 13.15 -1.47 5.05
C ALA A 14 11.86 -1.02 4.34
N LEU A 15 11.47 -1.72 3.26
CA LEU A 15 10.21 -1.46 2.55
C LEU A 15 9.00 -1.89 3.37
N LEU A 16 9.07 -3.02 4.07
CA LEU A 16 8.02 -3.50 4.96
C LEU A 16 7.76 -2.53 6.13
N GLY A 17 8.82 -2.06 6.80
CA GLY A 17 8.68 -1.11 7.91
C GLY A 17 8.07 0.23 7.46
N THR A 18 8.47 0.70 6.28
CA THR A 18 7.90 1.92 5.68
C THR A 18 6.44 1.72 5.30
N ALA A 19 6.08 0.57 4.71
CA ALA A 19 4.71 0.24 4.33
C ALA A 19 3.79 0.14 5.55
N VAL A 20 4.24 -0.53 6.62
CA VAL A 20 3.48 -0.63 7.88
C VAL A 20 3.22 0.76 8.47
N LYS A 21 4.25 1.61 8.58
CA LYS A 21 4.10 2.98 9.07
C LYS A 21 3.17 3.80 8.17
N GLN A 22 3.27 3.65 6.86
CA GLN A 22 2.37 4.30 5.91
C GLN A 22 0.93 3.78 5.99
N SER A 23 0.69 2.50 6.30
CA SER A 23 -0.67 1.97 6.52
C SER A 23 -1.37 2.65 7.69
N PHE A 24 -0.63 2.94 8.77
CA PHE A 24 -1.15 3.70 9.91
C PHE A 24 -1.34 5.19 9.61
N VAL A 25 -0.52 5.77 8.73
CA VAL A 25 -0.65 7.19 8.33
C VAL A 25 -1.72 7.37 7.23
N LYS A 26 -1.98 6.36 6.40
CA LYS A 26 -3.03 6.38 5.37
C LYS A 26 -4.44 6.13 5.90
N LEU A 27 -4.60 5.87 7.20
CA LEU A 27 -5.88 5.90 7.94
C LEU A 27 -6.52 7.32 7.99
N HIS A 28 -6.10 8.24 7.12
CA HIS A 28 -6.65 9.59 7.04
C HIS A 28 -7.86 9.63 6.08
N PRO A 29 -9.05 10.04 6.57
CA PRO A 29 -10.35 9.88 5.90
C PRO A 29 -10.52 10.65 4.58
N GLY A 30 -9.60 11.55 4.24
CA GLY A 30 -9.71 12.44 3.08
C GLY A 30 -9.48 11.78 1.71
N ALA A 31 -8.81 10.62 1.67
CA ALA A 31 -8.55 9.89 0.41
C ALA A 31 -9.67 8.91 0.02
N LEU A 32 -10.62 8.65 0.93
CA LEU A 32 -11.54 7.52 0.85
C LEU A 32 -12.76 7.69 -0.06
N VAL A 33 -13.05 8.89 -0.56
CA VAL A 33 -14.20 9.12 -1.45
C VAL A 33 -14.08 8.34 -2.77
N LYS A 34 -12.85 7.96 -3.16
CA LYS A 34 -12.60 7.13 -4.36
C LYS A 34 -12.71 5.61 -4.10
N ASN A 35 -12.73 5.17 -2.84
CA ASN A 35 -12.82 3.77 -2.46
C ASN A 35 -14.00 3.53 -1.50
N PRO A 36 -15.24 3.45 -2.03
CA PRO A 36 -16.47 3.39 -1.22
C PRO A 36 -16.56 2.15 -0.33
N VAL A 37 -15.93 1.04 -0.75
CA VAL A 37 -15.92 -0.21 0.01
C VAL A 37 -15.06 -0.04 1.27
N MET A 38 -13.84 0.51 1.13
CA MET A 38 -12.92 0.69 2.25
C MET A 38 -13.49 1.70 3.27
N PHE A 39 -14.16 2.75 2.78
CA PHE A 39 -14.84 3.75 3.62
C PHE A 39 -15.93 3.16 4.50
N THR A 40 -16.76 2.28 3.95
CA THR A 40 -17.83 1.62 4.70
C THR A 40 -17.27 0.77 5.84
N VAL A 41 -16.16 0.06 5.58
CA VAL A 41 -15.50 -0.77 6.59
C VAL A 41 -14.90 0.10 7.69
N GLU A 42 -14.22 1.21 7.35
CA GLU A 42 -13.68 2.13 8.35
C GLU A 42 -14.76 2.72 9.27
N ILE A 43 -15.91 3.13 8.72
CA ILE A 43 -17.05 3.60 9.52
C ILE A 43 -17.53 2.49 10.46
N GLY A 44 -17.70 1.26 9.95
CA GLY A 44 -18.09 0.12 10.76
C GLY A 44 -17.11 -0.13 11.91
N THR A 45 -15.80 -0.08 11.64
CA THR A 45 -14.75 -0.19 12.66
C THR A 45 -14.85 0.93 13.70
N ALA A 46 -15.08 2.18 13.28
CA ALA A 46 -15.21 3.33 14.18
C ALA A 46 -16.46 3.23 15.06
N VAL A 47 -17.59 2.80 14.51
CA VAL A 47 -18.82 2.55 15.28
C VAL A 47 -18.59 1.44 16.31
N MET A 48 -17.94 0.34 15.93
CA MET A 48 -17.62 -0.74 16.86
C MET A 48 -16.64 -0.31 17.95
N LEU A 49 -15.69 0.57 17.64
CA LEU A 49 -14.81 1.17 18.64
C LEU A 49 -15.62 1.95 19.68
N VAL A 50 -16.59 2.77 19.25
CA VAL A 50 -17.47 3.52 20.17
C VAL A 50 -18.29 2.56 21.04
N VAL A 51 -18.87 1.51 20.46
CA VAL A 51 -19.64 0.51 21.21
C VAL A 51 -18.78 -0.16 22.29
N VAL A 52 -17.56 -0.59 21.94
CA VAL A 52 -16.63 -1.20 22.90
C VAL A 52 -16.21 -0.20 23.98
N MET A 53 -15.91 1.05 23.62
CA MET A 53 -15.54 2.10 24.57
C MET A 53 -16.67 2.41 25.57
N VAL A 54 -17.91 2.50 25.09
CA VAL A 54 -19.09 2.71 25.96
C VAL A 54 -19.26 1.51 26.90
N GLN A 55 -19.21 0.29 26.37
CA GLN A 55 -19.29 -0.93 27.18
C GLN A 55 -18.21 -1.01 28.27
N LEU A 56 -16.97 -0.62 27.95
CA LEU A 56 -15.89 -0.58 28.93
C LEU A 56 -16.07 0.50 29.99
N ALA A 57 -16.65 1.65 29.62
CA ALA A 57 -16.86 2.77 30.54
C ALA A 57 -18.09 2.59 31.45
N THR A 58 -19.18 2.02 30.95
CA THR A 58 -20.44 1.87 31.68
C THR A 58 -20.66 0.47 32.26
N GLY A 59 -19.92 -0.53 31.78
CA GLY A 59 -20.17 -1.94 32.10
C GLY A 59 -21.48 -2.48 31.54
N ASP A 60 -22.13 -1.74 30.64
CA ASP A 60 -23.46 -2.07 30.11
C ASP A 60 -23.37 -3.16 29.03
N LEU A 61 -23.92 -4.35 29.32
CA LEU A 61 -23.92 -5.51 28.43
C LEU A 61 -25.21 -5.67 27.61
N THR A 62 -26.07 -4.64 27.57
CA THR A 62 -27.31 -4.65 26.76
C THR A 62 -27.06 -4.85 25.27
N GLN A 63 -25.91 -4.40 24.77
CA GLN A 63 -25.45 -4.51 23.37
C GLN A 63 -24.66 -5.81 23.10
N GLY A 64 -24.78 -6.81 23.96
CA GLY A 64 -24.07 -8.09 23.86
C GLY A 64 -22.86 -8.22 24.78
N GLN A 65 -22.22 -9.39 24.76
CA GLN A 65 -21.07 -9.69 25.62
C GLN A 65 -19.83 -8.92 25.14
N LEU A 66 -19.10 -8.30 26.07
CA LEU A 66 -17.91 -7.48 25.77
C LEU A 66 -16.89 -8.21 24.89
N TRP A 67 -16.59 -9.48 25.19
CA TRP A 67 -15.61 -10.25 24.43
C TRP A 67 -16.03 -10.41 22.96
N TYR A 68 -17.33 -10.60 22.69
CA TYR A 68 -17.85 -10.75 21.35
C TYR A 68 -17.68 -9.46 20.55
N ASN A 69 -18.06 -8.32 21.13
CA ASN A 69 -17.90 -7.00 20.50
C ASN A 69 -16.42 -6.64 20.28
N MET A 70 -15.54 -7.01 21.23
CA MET A 70 -14.10 -6.89 21.07
C MET A 70 -13.55 -7.76 19.93
N THR A 71 -14.04 -8.99 19.78
CA THR A 71 -13.66 -9.87 18.65
C THR A 71 -14.07 -9.25 17.32
N ILE A 72 -15.31 -8.78 17.20
CA ILE A 72 -15.81 -8.12 15.98
C ILE A 72 -14.98 -6.87 15.66
N PHE A 73 -14.75 -6.00 16.66
CA PHE A 73 -13.89 -4.83 16.50
C PHE A 73 -12.48 -5.22 16.05
N SER A 74 -11.87 -6.24 16.66
CA SER A 74 -10.51 -6.67 16.32
C SER A 74 -10.41 -7.17 14.88
N ILE A 75 -11.42 -7.91 14.40
CA ILE A 75 -11.47 -8.38 13.00
C ILE A 75 -11.60 -7.18 12.06
N LEU A 76 -12.54 -6.27 12.33
CA LEU A 76 -12.75 -5.07 11.52
C LEU A 76 -11.52 -4.13 11.50
N PHE A 77 -10.81 -4.03 12.61
CA PHE A 77 -9.58 -3.25 12.69
C PHE A 77 -8.46 -3.89 11.86
N LEU A 78 -8.30 -5.21 11.95
CA LEU A 78 -7.33 -5.94 11.14
C LEU A 78 -7.62 -5.86 9.65
N THR A 79 -8.89 -5.94 9.23
CA THR A 79 -9.24 -5.83 7.80
C THR A 79 -8.87 -4.47 7.22
N VAL A 80 -9.13 -3.38 7.96
CA VAL A 80 -8.70 -2.03 7.56
C VAL A 80 -7.18 -1.94 7.45
N LEU A 81 -6.46 -2.48 8.44
CA LEU A 81 -5.00 -2.47 8.44
C LEU A 81 -4.41 -3.21 7.23
N PHE A 82 -4.95 -4.39 6.91
CA PHE A 82 -4.51 -5.18 5.76
C PHE A 82 -4.90 -4.54 4.43
N ALA A 83 -6.08 -3.92 4.34
CA ALA A 83 -6.48 -3.18 3.15
C ALA A 83 -5.51 -2.03 2.85
N ASN A 84 -5.20 -1.21 3.86
CA ASN A 84 -4.27 -0.08 3.75
C ASN A 84 -2.84 -0.55 3.43
N PHE A 85 -2.42 -1.70 4.00
CA PHE A 85 -1.15 -2.33 3.68
C PHE A 85 -1.08 -2.83 2.22
N ALA A 86 -2.12 -3.50 1.75
CA ALA A 86 -2.18 -4.01 0.37
C ALA A 86 -2.13 -2.87 -0.65
N GLU A 87 -2.83 -1.76 -0.38
CA GLU A 87 -2.79 -0.55 -1.21
C GLU A 87 -1.38 0.07 -1.22
N ALA A 88 -0.77 0.26 -0.06
CA ALA A 88 0.58 0.81 0.05
C ALA A 88 1.62 -0.08 -0.68
N LEU A 89 1.50 -1.40 -0.58
CA LEU A 89 2.35 -2.35 -1.28
C LEU A 89 2.16 -2.30 -2.80
N ALA A 90 0.92 -2.16 -3.28
CA ALA A 90 0.60 -2.02 -4.69
C ALA A 90 1.23 -0.73 -5.28
N GLU A 91 1.11 0.39 -4.56
CA GLU A 91 1.74 1.66 -4.96
C GLU A 91 3.27 1.57 -4.96
N ALA A 92 3.87 0.93 -3.95
CA ALA A 92 5.32 0.77 -3.86
C ALA A 92 5.88 -0.04 -5.05
N ARG A 93 5.21 -1.13 -5.43
CA ARG A 93 5.58 -1.93 -6.61
C ARG A 93 5.40 -1.16 -7.92
N GLY A 94 4.28 -0.44 -8.06
CA GLY A 94 4.02 0.39 -9.24
C GLY A 94 5.08 1.47 -9.44
N LYS A 95 5.48 2.17 -8.36
CA LYS A 95 6.55 3.17 -8.38
C LYS A 95 7.90 2.56 -8.75
N ALA A 96 8.27 1.43 -8.15
CA ALA A 96 9.53 0.75 -8.45
C ALA A 96 9.62 0.27 -9.92
N GLN A 97 8.51 -0.21 -10.51
CA GLN A 97 8.45 -0.58 -11.93
C GLN A 97 8.48 0.63 -12.87
N ALA A 98 7.83 1.73 -12.50
CA ALA A 98 7.88 2.97 -13.30
C ALA A 98 9.28 3.61 -13.28
N GLU A 99 9.98 3.56 -12.14
CA GLU A 99 11.34 4.08 -12.02
C GLU A 99 12.34 3.25 -12.83
N SER A 100 12.21 1.92 -12.86
CA SER A 100 13.08 1.07 -13.68
C SER A 100 12.93 1.37 -15.18
N LEU A 101 11.69 1.56 -15.67
CA LEU A 101 11.42 1.94 -17.06
C LEU A 101 11.94 3.34 -17.41
N ARG A 102 11.81 4.31 -16.49
CA ARG A 102 12.39 5.65 -16.66
C ARG A 102 13.91 5.59 -16.78
N ARG A 103 14.58 4.85 -15.88
CA ARG A 103 16.04 4.67 -15.96
C ARG A 103 16.47 3.96 -17.25
N THR A 104 15.75 2.95 -17.71
CA THR A 104 16.04 2.29 -19.00
C THR A 104 15.87 3.25 -20.19
N ARG A 105 14.88 4.14 -20.17
CA ARG A 105 14.72 5.19 -21.19
C ARG A 105 15.84 6.22 -21.17
N GLU A 106 16.34 6.59 -19.98
CA GLU A 106 17.45 7.54 -19.85
C GLU A 106 18.81 6.95 -20.25
N GLU A 107 19.03 5.65 -20.04
CA GLU A 107 20.29 4.97 -20.39
C GLU A 107 20.36 4.45 -21.83
N THR A 108 19.37 4.70 -22.68
CA THR A 108 19.45 4.27 -24.10
C THR A 108 20.41 5.19 -24.86
N PRO A 109 21.62 4.72 -25.27
CA PRO A 109 22.54 5.57 -26.01
C PRO A 109 22.02 5.77 -27.43
N ALA A 110 21.54 6.97 -27.74
CA ALA A 110 21.14 7.32 -29.09
C ALA A 110 22.39 7.65 -29.94
N LYS A 111 22.73 6.77 -30.89
CA LYS A 111 23.76 7.06 -31.89
C LYS A 111 23.19 8.01 -32.92
N LYS A 112 23.51 9.31 -32.80
CA LYS A 112 23.20 10.32 -33.81
C LYS A 112 24.02 10.01 -35.07
N LEU A 113 23.36 9.59 -36.14
CA LEU A 113 23.98 9.53 -37.47
C LEU A 113 24.06 10.97 -37.98
N ASN A 114 25.26 11.51 -38.09
CA ASN A 114 25.47 12.74 -38.84
C ASN A 114 25.34 12.36 -40.32
N ASP A 115 24.24 12.75 -40.93
CA ASP A 115 24.12 12.76 -42.38
C ASP A 115 25.00 13.89 -42.91
N THR A 116 26.29 13.60 -43.07
CA THR A 116 27.22 14.50 -43.73
C THR A 116 28.22 13.64 -44.51
N ALA A 117 28.11 13.79 -45.82
CA ALA A 117 29.03 13.34 -46.86
C ALA A 117 28.91 11.88 -47.37
N ALA A 118 27.69 11.43 -47.66
CA ALA A 118 27.47 10.50 -48.77
C ALA A 118 26.68 11.18 -49.89
N GLY A 119 27.19 12.34 -50.34
CA GLY A 119 26.78 12.93 -51.61
C GLY A 119 27.45 12.19 -52.75
N PHE A 120 26.74 11.21 -53.30
CA PHE A 120 26.97 10.65 -54.63
C PHE A 120 26.64 11.71 -55.70
N GLY A 121 27.53 11.85 -56.70
CA GLY A 121 27.16 12.23 -58.07
C GLY A 121 27.34 13.70 -58.46
N GLY A 122 28.27 13.95 -59.40
CA GLY A 122 28.47 15.22 -60.11
C GLY A 122 29.91 15.39 -60.56
#